data_AF-B5TPE2-F1
#
_entry.id   AF-B5TPE2-F1
#
_cell.length_a   1.000
_cell.length_b   1.000
_cell.length_c   1.000
_cell.angle_alpha   90.00
_cell.angle_beta   90.00
_cell.angle_gamma   90.00
#
_symmetry.space_group_name_H-M   'P 1'
#
loop_
_entity.id
_entity.type
_entity.pdbx_description
1 polymer ?
#
loop_
_entity_poly.entity_id
_entity_poly.type
_entity_poly.pdbx_seq_one_letter_code
_entity_poly.pdbx_strand_id
1 'polypeptide(L)'
;ALGLFIVDAGSMGFKGQANAYYEGTVCYDCYPIATTQKQYPACTIRSQPSNCTHCVIWSKYLFTQLFSGEVGILEVEGFDKSQPNSVFNKFFKGEEMPNSIDIVEYEIIKKYHFAERKESLQELQGMWFYAYEKLNLLGQLQYDKDDDLHVLFIYASTALRCQNFNIEQYDYQQ
;
A
#
# COMPACT_ATOMS: atom_id res chain seq x y z
N ALA A 1 -26.39 10.74 31.37
CA ALA A 1 -25.88 9.52 30.73
C ALA A 1 -27.07 8.64 30.36
N LEU A 2 -27.04 7.91 29.23
CA LEU A 2 -28.18 7.10 28.76
C LEU A 2 -28.46 5.82 29.61
N GLY A 3 -27.68 5.57 30.67
CA GLY A 3 -27.83 4.40 31.54
C GLY A 3 -27.54 3.06 30.85
N LEU A 4 -26.89 3.09 29.68
CA LEU A 4 -26.64 1.90 28.86
C LEU A 4 -25.39 1.15 29.33
N PHE A 5 -25.51 -0.17 29.45
CA PHE A 5 -24.41 -1.10 29.70
C PHE A 5 -23.77 -1.47 28.35
N ILE A 6 -22.47 -1.26 28.20
CA ILE A 6 -21.72 -1.55 26.98
C ILE A 6 -20.73 -2.68 27.27
N VAL A 7 -20.64 -3.65 26.38
CA VAL A 7 -19.55 -4.65 26.38
C VAL A 7 -18.72 -4.41 25.14
N ASP A 8 -17.43 -4.16 25.35
CA ASP A 8 -16.41 -4.11 24.29
C ASP A 8 -15.60 -5.39 24.31
N ALA A 9 -15.30 -5.95 23.14
CA ALA A 9 -14.45 -7.12 23.03
C ALA A 9 -13.58 -7.01 21.77
N GLY A 10 -12.33 -7.45 21.87
CA GLY A 10 -11.38 -7.43 20.78
C GLY A 10 -10.44 -8.63 20.80
N SER A 11 -9.87 -8.96 19.65
CA SER A 11 -8.92 -10.06 19.49
C SER A 11 -7.79 -9.71 18.53
N MET A 12 -6.59 -10.25 18.77
CA MET A 12 -5.43 -10.16 17.89
C MET A 12 -4.63 -11.47 17.97
N GLY A 13 -4.74 -12.32 16.94
CA GLY A 13 -4.19 -13.68 16.96
C GLY A 13 -4.78 -14.50 18.11
N PHE A 14 -3.93 -15.09 18.96
CA PHE A 14 -4.37 -15.86 20.13
C PHE A 14 -4.74 -15.03 21.36
N LYS A 15 -4.61 -13.70 21.28
CA LYS A 15 -4.94 -12.79 22.39
C LYS A 15 -6.34 -12.23 22.19
N GLY A 16 -7.07 -12.09 23.28
CA GLY A 16 -8.36 -11.41 23.30
C GLY A 16 -8.60 -10.70 24.63
N GLN A 17 -9.51 -9.74 24.59
CA GLN A 17 -9.96 -8.98 25.75
C GLN A 17 -11.47 -8.76 25.67
N ALA A 18 -12.12 -8.64 26.82
CA ALA A 18 -13.50 -8.20 26.94
C ALA A 18 -13.63 -7.29 28.15
N ASN A 19 -14.28 -6.14 27.99
CA ASN A 19 -14.50 -5.13 29.02
C ASN A 19 -15.99 -4.76 29.07
N ALA A 20 -16.50 -4.46 30.27
CA ALA A 20 -17.86 -3.98 30.48
C ALA A 20 -17.83 -2.57 31.06
N TYR A 21 -18.64 -1.68 30.48
CA TYR A 21 -18.74 -0.27 30.85
C TYR A 21 -20.16 0.05 31.29
N TYR A 22 -20.29 0.62 32.49
CA TYR A 22 -21.57 1.03 33.07
C TYR A 22 -21.39 2.23 34.01
N GLU A 23 -22.50 2.78 34.50
CA GLU A 23 -22.45 3.92 35.41
C GLU A 23 -21.67 3.58 36.69
N GLY A 24 -20.61 4.36 36.97
CA GLY A 24 -19.71 4.13 38.10
C GLY A 24 -18.44 3.35 37.77
N THR A 25 -18.26 2.83 36.54
CA THR A 25 -16.96 2.31 36.08
C THR A 25 -16.17 3.35 35.32
N VAL A 26 -14.88 3.08 35.13
CA VAL A 26 -14.07 3.80 34.13
C VAL A 26 -14.68 3.63 32.74
N CYS A 27 -14.60 4.63 31.88
CA CYS A 27 -15.06 4.52 30.49
C CYS A 27 -13.97 3.93 29.59
N TYR A 28 -14.32 3.65 28.33
CA TYR A 28 -13.38 3.17 27.31
C TYR A 28 -12.16 4.09 27.16
N ASP A 29 -12.37 5.41 27.18
CA ASP A 29 -11.31 6.41 26.99
C ASP A 29 -10.47 6.70 28.25
N CYS A 30 -10.87 6.21 29.44
CA CYS A 30 -10.09 6.39 30.67
C CYS A 30 -8.74 5.68 30.62
N TYR A 31 -8.66 4.59 29.86
CA TYR A 31 -7.43 3.84 29.61
C TYR A 31 -7.25 3.69 28.10
N PRO A 32 -6.80 4.77 27.41
CA PRO A 32 -6.62 4.70 25.98
C PRO A 32 -5.60 3.60 25.67
N ILE A 33 -6.04 2.58 24.93
CA ILE A 33 -5.14 1.58 24.38
C ILE A 33 -4.14 2.37 23.54
N ALA A 34 -2.84 2.19 23.81
CA ALA A 34 -1.78 2.81 23.04
C ALA A 34 -1.86 2.34 21.59
N THR A 35 -2.69 3.04 20.82
CA THR A 35 -2.93 2.89 19.39
C THR A 35 -1.92 3.74 18.64
N THR A 36 -0.69 3.85 19.16
CA THR A 36 0.40 4.49 18.45
C THR A 36 0.72 3.61 17.25
N GLN A 37 -0.06 3.79 16.17
CA GLN A 37 0.32 3.37 14.85
C GLN A 37 1.77 3.83 14.68
N LYS A 38 2.66 2.90 14.34
CA LYS A 38 4.07 3.23 14.18
C LYS A 38 4.18 4.36 13.15
N GLN A 39 4.53 5.54 13.62
CA GLN A 39 4.76 6.70 12.76
C GLN A 39 6.21 6.68 12.30
N TYR A 40 6.40 6.84 10.99
CA TYR A 40 7.72 6.92 10.38
C TYR A 40 7.96 8.34 9.88
N PRO A 41 9.17 8.89 10.00
CA PRO A 41 9.49 10.21 9.48
C PRO A 41 9.20 10.31 7.97
N ALA A 42 8.60 11.41 7.51
CA ALA A 42 8.28 11.59 6.10
C ALA A 42 9.53 11.53 5.20
N CYS A 43 10.69 11.99 5.69
CA CYS A 43 11.96 11.89 4.96
C CYS A 43 12.39 10.43 4.72
N THR A 44 12.20 9.55 5.71
CA THR A 44 12.46 8.10 5.58
C THR A 44 11.58 7.51 4.48
N ILE A 45 10.30 7.84 4.49
CA ILE A 45 9.34 7.31 3.52
C ILE A 45 9.61 7.85 2.11
N ARG A 46 9.96 9.14 1.97
CA ARG A 46 10.22 9.79 0.67
C ARG A 46 11.55 9.38 0.03
N SER A 47 12.63 9.34 0.82
CA SER A 47 13.99 9.38 0.24
C SER A 47 14.97 8.36 0.81
N GLN A 48 14.74 7.86 2.03
CA GLN A 48 15.68 6.97 2.71
C GLN A 48 14.95 5.80 3.39
N PRO A 49 14.26 4.94 2.61
CA PRO A 49 13.68 3.73 3.17
C PRO A 49 14.80 2.79 3.63
N SER A 50 14.61 2.14 4.78
CA SER A 50 15.56 1.15 5.33
C SER A 50 15.03 -0.27 5.42
N ASN A 51 13.74 -0.49 5.15
CA ASN A 51 13.10 -1.80 5.18
C ASN A 51 11.85 -1.78 4.30
N CYS A 52 11.33 -2.98 3.98
CA CYS A 52 10.18 -3.14 3.09
C CYS A 52 8.91 -2.43 3.62
N THR A 53 8.70 -2.37 4.95
CA THR A 53 7.56 -1.63 5.53
C THR A 53 7.53 -0.16 5.07
N HIS A 54 8.69 0.50 4.96
CA HIS A 54 8.76 1.86 4.44
C HIS A 54 8.36 1.96 2.95
N CYS A 55 8.69 0.93 2.16
CA CYS A 55 8.29 0.80 0.75
C CYS A 55 6.82 0.44 0.57
N VAL A 56 6.16 -0.20 1.54
CA VAL A 56 4.70 -0.40 1.51
C VAL A 56 3.97 0.91 1.80
N ILE A 57 4.48 1.69 2.77
CA ILE A 57 3.86 2.95 3.19
C ILE A 57 3.96 4.00 2.08
N TRP A 58 5.16 4.23 1.52
CA TRP A 58 5.24 4.84 0.18
C TRP A 58 4.89 3.78 -0.81
N SER A 59 3.65 3.45 -0.99
CA SER A 59 3.09 2.78 -2.17
C SER A 59 1.62 3.09 -2.03
N LYS A 60 1.10 3.01 -0.79
CA LYS A 60 -0.11 3.70 -0.35
C LYS A 60 -0.08 5.20 -0.62
N TYR A 61 1.01 5.90 -0.27
CA TYR A 61 1.11 7.33 -0.61
C TYR A 61 1.22 7.59 -2.11
N LEU A 62 1.85 6.69 -2.88
CA LEU A 62 1.86 6.78 -4.34
C LEU A 62 0.45 6.61 -4.90
N PHE A 63 -0.30 5.61 -4.41
CA PHE A 63 -1.69 5.37 -4.77
C PHE A 63 -2.54 6.63 -4.51
N THR A 64 -2.43 7.24 -3.32
CA THR A 64 -3.13 8.48 -2.98
C THR A 64 -2.78 9.62 -3.96
N GLN A 65 -1.50 9.82 -4.24
CA GLN A 65 -1.02 10.85 -5.18
C GLN A 65 -1.57 10.67 -6.60
N LEU A 66 -1.69 9.41 -7.05
CA LEU A 66 -2.11 9.10 -8.40
C LEU A 66 -3.63 9.07 -8.54
N PHE A 67 -4.36 8.54 -7.56
CA PHE A 67 -5.77 8.21 -7.74
C PHE A 67 -6.73 8.91 -6.78
N SER A 68 -6.31 9.35 -5.59
CA SER A 68 -7.28 9.91 -4.61
C SER A 68 -7.61 11.38 -4.82
N GLY A 69 -6.84 12.12 -5.63
CA GLY A 69 -7.00 13.57 -5.79
C GLY A 69 -6.59 14.38 -4.54
N GLU A 70 -6.13 13.71 -3.50
CA GLU A 70 -5.59 14.31 -2.29
C GLU A 70 -4.10 14.62 -2.47
N VAL A 71 -3.64 15.73 -1.89
CA VAL A 71 -2.21 16.05 -1.85
C VAL A 71 -1.57 15.15 -0.80
N GLY A 72 -0.98 14.05 -1.27
CA GLY A 72 -0.24 13.13 -0.43
C GLY A 72 1.13 13.68 -0.03
N ILE A 73 1.79 13.01 0.91
CA ILE A 73 3.13 13.40 1.34
C ILE A 73 4.18 13.25 0.25
N LEU A 74 3.90 12.86 -0.98
CA LEU A 74 4.97 12.78 -1.98
C LEU A 74 5.27 14.14 -2.61
N GLU A 75 4.29 15.05 -2.69
CA GLU A 75 4.42 16.41 -3.25
C GLU A 75 5.26 16.43 -4.54
N VAL A 76 5.08 15.40 -5.39
CA VAL A 76 5.79 15.27 -6.65
C VAL A 76 4.88 15.75 -7.77
N GLU A 77 5.38 16.68 -8.57
CA GLU A 77 4.72 17.19 -9.79
C GLU A 77 5.58 16.92 -11.03
N GLY A 78 5.05 17.27 -12.21
CA GLY A 78 5.77 17.17 -13.49
C GLY A 78 5.77 15.76 -14.07
N PHE A 79 4.62 15.08 -14.01
CA PHE A 79 4.35 13.84 -14.73
C PHE A 79 2.97 13.93 -15.40
N ASP A 80 2.80 13.26 -16.53
CA ASP A 80 1.56 13.19 -17.27
C ASP A 80 0.82 11.89 -16.94
N LYS A 81 -0.34 11.99 -16.25
CA LYS A 81 -1.16 10.82 -15.88
C LYS A 81 -1.77 10.11 -17.09
N SER A 82 -1.79 10.73 -18.28
CA SER A 82 -2.22 10.03 -19.51
C SER A 82 -1.14 9.12 -20.07
N GLN A 83 0.11 9.25 -19.60
CA GLN A 83 1.27 8.52 -20.09
C GLN A 83 1.88 7.68 -18.95
N PRO A 84 1.59 6.37 -18.86
CA PRO A 84 2.12 5.50 -17.80
C PRO A 84 3.65 5.59 -17.64
N ASN A 85 4.38 5.70 -18.75
CA ASN A 85 5.84 5.85 -18.74
C ASN A 85 6.30 7.16 -18.08
N SER A 86 5.55 8.26 -18.27
CA SER A 86 5.85 9.54 -17.62
C SER A 86 5.74 9.43 -16.10
N VAL A 87 4.71 8.72 -15.62
CA VAL A 87 4.52 8.47 -14.19
C VAL A 87 5.61 7.54 -13.66
N PHE A 88 5.83 6.41 -14.32
CA PHE A 88 6.80 5.41 -13.85
C PHE A 88 8.21 5.99 -13.74
N ASN A 89 8.71 6.62 -14.81
CA ASN A 89 10.05 7.19 -14.85
C ASN A 89 10.24 8.33 -13.83
N LYS A 90 9.14 8.93 -13.36
CA LYS A 90 9.19 9.96 -12.31
C LYS A 90 9.43 9.35 -10.93
N PHE A 91 8.82 8.21 -10.64
CA PHE A 91 8.78 7.61 -9.31
C PHE A 91 9.82 6.50 -9.10
N PHE A 92 10.21 5.80 -10.16
CA PHE A 92 11.20 4.72 -10.14
C PHE A 92 12.44 5.17 -10.92
N LYS A 93 13.63 5.04 -10.32
CA LYS A 93 14.89 5.56 -10.86
C LYS A 93 15.72 4.46 -11.52
N GLY A 94 16.28 4.74 -12.69
CA GLY A 94 17.30 3.88 -13.32
C GLY A 94 16.74 2.71 -14.14
N GLU A 95 15.43 2.63 -14.30
CA GLU A 95 14.73 1.60 -15.05
C GLU A 95 13.68 2.27 -15.93
N GLU A 96 13.80 2.12 -17.24
CA GLU A 96 12.78 2.62 -18.18
C GLU A 96 11.65 1.61 -18.28
N MET A 97 10.41 2.10 -18.30
CA MET A 97 9.27 1.25 -18.63
C MET A 97 9.44 0.66 -20.04
N PRO A 98 9.28 -0.66 -20.25
CA PRO A 98 9.33 -1.22 -21.59
C PRO A 98 8.25 -0.62 -22.49
N ASN A 99 8.61 -0.27 -23.73
CA ASN A 99 7.71 0.33 -24.73
C ASN A 99 6.54 -0.58 -25.14
N SER A 100 6.68 -1.88 -24.89
CA SER A 100 5.64 -2.88 -25.05
C SER A 100 5.70 -3.81 -23.84
N ILE A 101 4.61 -3.87 -23.09
CA ILE A 101 4.43 -4.86 -22.04
C ILE A 101 3.57 -5.95 -22.68
N ASP A 102 4.12 -7.15 -22.80
CA ASP A 102 3.28 -8.33 -22.98
C ASP A 102 2.47 -8.45 -21.70
N ILE A 103 1.27 -7.84 -21.71
CA ILE A 103 0.33 -7.93 -20.60
C ILE A 103 -0.10 -9.38 -20.56
N VAL A 104 0.61 -10.15 -19.75
CA VAL A 104 0.17 -11.47 -19.37
C VAL A 104 -1.16 -11.25 -18.65
N GLU A 105 -2.23 -11.86 -19.16
CA GLU A 105 -3.60 -11.71 -18.64
C GLU A 105 -3.61 -11.70 -17.11
N TYR A 106 -4.52 -10.94 -16.52
CA TYR A 106 -4.68 -10.81 -15.07
C TYR A 106 -4.65 -12.14 -14.29
N GLU A 107 -5.22 -13.20 -14.87
CA GLU A 107 -5.18 -14.57 -14.33
C GLU A 107 -3.77 -15.14 -14.22
N ILE A 108 -2.90 -14.77 -15.16
CA ILE A 108 -1.51 -15.17 -15.18
C ILE A 108 -0.70 -14.34 -14.17
N ILE A 109 -0.98 -13.04 -14.02
CA ILE A 109 -0.41 -12.21 -12.94
C ILE A 109 -0.77 -12.79 -11.56
N LYS A 110 -2.04 -13.20 -11.37
CA LYS A 110 -2.47 -13.93 -10.16
C LYS A 110 -1.67 -15.22 -9.94
N LYS A 111 -1.37 -15.97 -11.00
CA LYS A 111 -0.54 -17.18 -10.92
C LYS A 111 0.92 -16.89 -10.54
N TYR A 112 1.49 -15.79 -11.03
CA TYR A 112 2.86 -15.37 -10.71
C TYR A 112 3.01 -14.85 -9.28
N HIS A 113 1.96 -14.21 -8.74
CA HIS A 113 1.89 -13.71 -7.37
C HIS A 113 1.98 -14.80 -6.27
N PHE A 114 1.89 -16.08 -6.66
CA PHE A 114 2.04 -17.24 -5.76
C PHE A 114 3.17 -18.19 -6.19
N ALA A 115 4.08 -17.75 -7.05
CA ALA A 115 5.21 -18.57 -7.46
C ALA A 115 6.24 -18.66 -6.32
N GLU A 116 6.87 -19.82 -6.13
CA GLU A 116 7.96 -20.04 -5.15
C GLU A 116 9.26 -19.26 -5.47
N ARG A 117 9.21 -18.26 -6.35
CA ARG A 117 10.35 -17.45 -6.81
C ARG A 117 10.01 -15.97 -6.79
N LYS A 118 11.02 -15.13 -6.53
CA LYS A 118 10.92 -13.67 -6.71
C LYS A 118 10.69 -13.31 -8.18
N GLU A 119 9.75 -12.41 -8.42
CA GLU A 119 9.46 -11.85 -9.73
C GLU A 119 10.67 -11.11 -10.31
N SER A 120 10.83 -11.22 -11.61
CA SER A 120 11.77 -10.42 -12.38
C SER A 120 11.31 -8.97 -12.46
N LEU A 121 12.24 -8.07 -12.77
CA LEU A 121 11.95 -6.66 -12.97
C LEU A 121 10.85 -6.46 -14.04
N GLN A 122 10.90 -7.21 -15.15
CA GLN A 122 9.92 -7.12 -16.23
C GLN A 122 8.52 -7.54 -15.79
N GLU A 123 8.42 -8.60 -14.97
CA GLU A 123 7.14 -9.04 -14.39
C GLU A 123 6.54 -7.94 -13.51
N LEU A 124 7.33 -7.32 -12.64
CA LEU A 124 6.88 -6.23 -11.77
C LEU A 124 6.48 -4.97 -12.54
N GLN A 125 7.24 -4.59 -13.55
CA GLN A 125 6.90 -3.47 -14.45
C GLN A 125 5.58 -3.74 -15.18
N GLY A 126 5.38 -4.96 -15.67
CA GLY A 126 4.14 -5.37 -16.32
C GLY A 126 2.93 -5.33 -15.38
N MET A 127 3.08 -5.85 -14.16
CA MET A 127 2.06 -5.78 -13.11
C MET A 127 1.70 -4.34 -12.76
N TRP A 128 2.70 -3.48 -12.59
CA TRP A 128 2.49 -2.07 -12.27
C TRP A 128 1.75 -1.35 -13.39
N PHE A 129 2.18 -1.52 -14.64
CA PHE A 129 1.55 -0.88 -15.80
C PHE A 129 0.10 -1.32 -15.96
N TYR A 130 -0.16 -2.62 -15.90
CA TYR A 130 -1.51 -3.17 -15.97
C TYR A 130 -2.41 -2.56 -14.90
N ALA A 131 -1.95 -2.57 -13.64
CA ALA A 131 -2.72 -2.03 -12.53
C ALA A 131 -2.94 -0.53 -12.68
N TYR A 132 -1.89 0.22 -13.04
CA TYR A 132 -1.97 1.67 -13.24
C TYR A 132 -2.98 2.04 -14.32
N GLU A 133 -2.91 1.42 -15.50
CA GLU A 133 -3.84 1.73 -16.60
C GLU A 133 -5.29 1.45 -16.21
N LYS A 134 -5.55 0.30 -15.57
CA LYS A 134 -6.92 -0.05 -15.14
C LYS A 134 -7.46 0.92 -14.09
N LEU A 135 -6.64 1.29 -13.10
CA LEU A 135 -7.04 2.22 -12.05
C LEU A 135 -7.23 3.64 -12.57
N ASN A 136 -6.37 4.09 -13.48
CA ASN A 136 -6.44 5.44 -14.06
C ASN A 136 -7.73 5.68 -14.85
N LEU A 137 -8.36 4.62 -15.36
CA LEU A 137 -9.67 4.69 -16.04
C LEU A 137 -10.85 4.88 -15.08
N LEU A 138 -10.70 4.54 -13.80
CA LEU A 138 -11.77 4.60 -12.80
C LEU A 138 -11.92 5.97 -12.13
N GLY A 139 -10.98 6.90 -12.38
CA GLY A 139 -11.02 8.26 -11.85
C GLY A 139 -10.51 8.37 -10.42
N GLN A 140 -11.29 9.03 -9.54
CA GLN A 140 -10.89 9.24 -8.15
C GLN A 140 -11.16 8.00 -7.29
N LEU A 141 -10.13 7.46 -6.65
CA LEU A 141 -10.18 6.22 -5.88
C LEU A 141 -9.63 6.39 -4.47
N GLN A 142 -10.21 5.68 -3.51
CA GLN A 142 -9.61 5.43 -2.20
C GLN A 142 -9.04 4.02 -2.17
N TYR A 143 -7.89 3.86 -1.50
CA TYR A 143 -7.27 2.55 -1.37
C TYR A 143 -8.17 1.60 -0.58
N ASP A 144 -8.46 0.46 -1.19
CA ASP A 144 -9.16 -0.67 -0.57
C ASP A 144 -8.23 -1.87 -0.54
N LYS A 145 -8.07 -2.47 0.65
CA LYS A 145 -7.20 -3.64 0.85
C LYS A 145 -7.84 -4.95 0.37
N ASP A 146 -9.16 -4.94 0.16
CA ASP A 146 -9.93 -6.11 -0.26
C ASP A 146 -10.14 -6.12 -1.79
N ASP A 147 -9.63 -5.10 -2.50
CA ASP A 147 -9.63 -5.01 -3.97
C ASP A 147 -8.32 -5.53 -4.56
N ASP A 148 -8.41 -6.57 -5.40
CA ASP A 148 -7.26 -7.24 -6.00
C ASP A 148 -6.39 -6.30 -6.85
N LEU A 149 -6.98 -5.33 -7.53
CA LEU A 149 -6.26 -4.40 -8.42
C LEU A 149 -5.50 -3.35 -7.61
N HIS A 150 -6.10 -2.85 -6.53
CA HIS A 150 -5.44 -1.97 -5.57
C HIS A 150 -4.25 -2.68 -4.93
N VAL A 151 -4.45 -3.91 -4.47
CA VAL A 151 -3.41 -4.70 -3.84
C VAL A 151 -2.27 -5.01 -4.83
N LEU A 152 -2.60 -5.37 -6.08
CA LEU A 152 -1.61 -5.58 -7.13
C LEU A 152 -0.76 -4.33 -7.38
N PHE A 153 -1.38 -3.15 -7.43
CA PHE A 153 -0.68 -1.88 -7.59
C PHE A 153 0.29 -1.62 -6.43
N ILE A 154 -0.15 -1.82 -5.19
CA ILE A 154 0.68 -1.65 -3.99
C ILE A 154 1.84 -2.63 -4.00
N TYR A 155 1.58 -3.89 -4.33
CA TYR A 155 2.58 -4.95 -4.40
C TYR A 155 3.68 -4.60 -5.40
N ALA A 156 3.31 -4.36 -6.66
CA ALA A 156 4.26 -4.05 -7.72
C ALA A 156 5.06 -2.78 -7.40
N SER A 157 4.40 -1.73 -6.91
CA SER A 157 5.07 -0.48 -6.50
C SER A 157 6.07 -0.69 -5.36
N THR A 158 5.70 -1.52 -4.37
CA THR A 158 6.56 -1.84 -3.23
C THR A 158 7.78 -2.62 -3.69
N ALA A 159 7.57 -3.65 -4.50
CA ALA A 159 8.61 -4.54 -5.01
C ALA A 159 9.65 -3.77 -5.84
N LEU A 160 9.19 -2.98 -6.82
CA LEU A 160 10.03 -2.10 -7.62
C LEU A 160 10.83 -1.15 -6.73
N ARG A 161 10.16 -0.50 -5.77
CA ARG A 161 10.85 0.42 -4.86
C ARG A 161 11.88 -0.27 -3.98
N CYS A 162 11.61 -1.47 -3.49
CA CYS A 162 12.59 -2.28 -2.79
C CYS A 162 13.82 -2.54 -3.67
N GLN A 163 13.64 -2.85 -4.96
CA GLN A 163 14.74 -3.02 -5.92
C GLN A 163 15.54 -1.71 -6.12
N ASN A 164 14.89 -0.56 -6.31
CA ASN A 164 15.58 0.73 -6.48
C ASN A 164 16.49 1.09 -5.29
N PHE A 165 16.16 0.64 -4.08
CA PHE A 165 16.92 0.91 -2.85
C PHE A 165 17.72 -0.30 -2.35
N ASN A 166 17.75 -1.41 -3.11
CA ASN A 166 18.40 -2.66 -2.73
C ASN A 166 17.96 -3.17 -1.34
N ILE A 167 16.66 -3.11 -1.08
CA ILE A 167 16.00 -3.58 0.15
C ILE A 167 15.41 -4.96 -0.10
N GLU A 168 15.57 -5.87 0.85
CA GLU A 168 14.92 -7.18 0.79
C GLU A 168 13.40 -7.05 0.83
N GLN A 169 12.74 -7.53 -0.23
CA GLN A 169 11.30 -7.59 -0.34
C GLN A 169 10.75 -8.79 0.45
N TYR A 170 9.61 -8.58 1.12
CA TYR A 170 8.83 -9.66 1.73
C TYR A 170 7.93 -10.33 0.70
N ASP A 171 7.63 -11.60 0.93
CA ASP A 171 6.57 -12.29 0.21
C ASP A 171 5.22 -11.61 0.50
N TYR A 172 4.28 -11.67 -0.43
CA TYR A 172 2.93 -11.13 -0.28
C TYR A 172 2.23 -11.62 0.99
N GLN A 173 2.52 -12.86 1.42
CA GLN A 173 1.90 -13.48 2.58
C GLN A 173 2.52 -13.06 3.94
N GLN A 174 3.61 -12.28 3.95
CA GLN A 174 4.36 -11.88 5.15
C GLN A 174 4.19 -10.40 5.50
#